data_AF-A0A4Y7U2H8-F1
#
_entry.id   AF-A0A4Y7U2H8-F1
#
_cell.length_a   1.000
_cell.length_b   1.000
_cell.length_c   1.000
_cell.angle_alpha   90.00
_cell.angle_beta   90.00
_cell.angle_gamma   90.00
#
_symmetry.space_group_name_H-M   'P 1'
#
loop_
_entity.id
_entity.type
_entity.pdbx_description
1 polymer ?
#
loop_
_entity_poly.entity_id
_entity_poly.type
_entity_poly.pdbx_seq_one_letter_code
_entity_poly.pdbx_strand_id
1 'polypeptide(L)'
;FKKLWSVNSEITIDALVAKLHPEDRELREKAHRDALENGVVCYEARIIQKDNSVRWIKVFGKIVKDEKGNPSTIFGVVQDIHDQKEFEVELKRKIEESTLELRR
;
A
#
# COMPACT_ATOMS: atom_id res chain seq x y z
N PHE A 1 -5.23 -5.56 11.33
CA PHE A 1 -5.31 -4.08 11.38
C PHE A 1 -4.45 -3.48 12.51
N LYS A 2 -4.78 -3.65 13.80
CA LYS A 2 -4.04 -3.04 14.94
C LYS A 2 -2.53 -3.35 14.98
N LYS A 3 -2.14 -4.59 14.68
CA LYS A 3 -0.74 -5.04 14.58
C LYS A 3 0.03 -4.38 13.42
N LEU A 4 -0.63 -4.21 12.27
CA LEU A 4 -0.02 -3.60 11.08
C LEU A 4 0.26 -2.10 11.30
N TRP A 5 -0.65 -1.42 11.98
CA TRP A 5 -0.53 0.00 12.24
C TRP A 5 0.14 0.32 13.58
N SER A 6 0.45 -0.68 14.41
CA SER A 6 0.97 -0.50 15.77
C SER A 6 0.13 0.49 16.60
N VAL A 7 -1.21 0.38 16.54
CA VAL A 7 -2.14 1.26 17.27
C VAL A 7 -3.28 0.47 17.92
N ASN A 8 -3.66 0.89 19.13
CA ASN A 8 -4.67 0.23 19.96
C ASN A 8 -6.08 0.86 19.87
N SER A 9 -6.20 2.03 19.25
CA SER A 9 -7.41 2.89 19.20
C SER A 9 -7.83 3.23 17.76
N GLU A 10 -8.93 3.98 17.60
CA GLU A 10 -9.31 4.61 16.33
C GLU A 10 -8.17 5.48 15.81
N ILE A 11 -7.86 5.35 14.52
CA ILE A 11 -6.78 6.07 13.83
C ILE A 11 -7.43 6.91 12.73
N THR A 12 -7.01 8.16 12.62
CA THR A 12 -7.41 9.03 11.50
C THR A 12 -6.67 8.67 10.23
N ILE A 13 -7.27 8.93 9.07
CA ILE A 13 -6.61 8.70 7.77
C ILE A 13 -5.27 9.46 7.71
N ASP A 14 -5.22 10.69 8.23
CA ASP A 14 -3.99 11.49 8.26
C ASP A 14 -2.86 10.83 9.04
N ALA A 15 -3.18 10.17 10.16
CA ALA A 15 -2.19 9.43 10.95
C ALA A 15 -1.68 8.17 10.22
N LEU A 16 -2.48 7.56 9.33
CA LEU A 16 -2.02 6.48 8.46
C LEU A 16 -1.11 7.01 7.34
N VAL A 17 -1.49 8.15 6.75
CA VAL A 17 -0.71 8.81 5.68
C VAL A 17 0.65 9.28 6.19
N ALA A 18 0.71 9.77 7.43
CA ALA A 18 1.98 10.17 8.05
C ALA A 18 3.00 9.04 8.15
N LYS A 19 2.56 7.77 8.19
CA LYS A 19 3.43 6.59 8.23
C LYS A 19 3.92 6.13 6.86
N LEU A 20 3.38 6.66 5.77
CA LEU A 20 3.86 6.33 4.43
C LEU A 20 5.28 6.85 4.24
N HIS A 21 6.09 6.04 3.57
CA HIS A 21 7.40 6.45 3.12
C HIS A 21 7.29 7.73 2.27
N PRO A 22 8.15 8.75 2.44
CA PRO A 22 8.03 10.03 1.76
C PRO A 22 7.93 9.92 0.23
N GLU A 23 8.69 8.99 -0.36
CA GLU A 23 8.69 8.72 -1.80
C GLU A 23 7.34 8.17 -2.33
N ASP A 24 6.56 7.52 -1.48
CA ASP A 24 5.31 6.87 -1.89
C ASP A 24 4.08 7.77 -1.69
N ARG A 25 4.28 8.99 -1.17
CA ARG A 25 3.19 9.97 -0.97
C ARG A 25 2.59 10.42 -2.29
N GLU A 26 3.44 10.72 -3.27
CA GLU A 26 2.96 11.16 -4.60
C GLU A 26 2.16 10.05 -5.30
N LEU A 27 2.60 8.79 -5.15
CA LEU A 27 1.87 7.63 -5.65
C LEU A 27 0.47 7.53 -5.06
N ARG A 28 0.33 7.71 -3.73
CA ARG A 28 -0.97 7.76 -3.07
C ARG A 28 -1.85 8.88 -3.63
N GLU A 29 -1.31 10.10 -3.71
CA GLU A 29 -2.08 11.27 -4.16
C GLU A 29 -2.58 11.07 -5.59
N LYS A 30 -1.75 10.52 -6.47
CA LYS A 30 -2.15 10.15 -7.81
C LYS A 30 -3.29 9.13 -7.79
N ALA A 31 -3.16 8.04 -7.03
CA ALA A 31 -4.19 7.02 -6.93
C ALA A 31 -5.53 7.57 -6.39
N HIS A 32 -5.49 8.55 -5.48
CA HIS A 32 -6.71 9.19 -4.96
C HIS A 32 -7.33 10.15 -5.98
N ARG A 33 -6.53 10.87 -6.77
CA ARG A 33 -7.05 11.68 -7.89
C ARG A 33 -7.69 10.81 -8.95
N ASP A 34 -7.01 9.76 -9.39
CA ASP A 34 -7.51 8.83 -10.41
C ASP A 34 -8.82 8.15 -9.93
N ALA A 35 -8.93 7.91 -8.62
CA ALA A 35 -10.14 7.36 -8.00
C ALA A 35 -11.38 8.24 -8.11
N LEU A 36 -11.22 9.57 -8.26
CA LEU A 36 -12.35 10.48 -8.48
C LEU A 36 -13.06 10.20 -9.81
N GLU A 37 -12.30 9.72 -10.81
CA GLU A 37 -12.81 9.39 -12.14
C GLU A 37 -13.27 7.93 -12.22
N ASN A 38 -12.43 6.99 -11.76
CA ASN A 38 -12.66 5.56 -11.92
C ASN A 38 -13.37 4.88 -10.72
N GLY A 39 -13.55 5.62 -9.62
CA GLY A 39 -14.23 5.16 -8.40
C GLY A 39 -13.41 4.24 -7.49
N VAL A 40 -12.14 3.96 -7.81
CA VAL A 40 -11.30 2.98 -7.12
C VAL A 40 -9.93 3.56 -6.76
N VAL A 41 -9.60 3.52 -5.48
CA VAL A 41 -8.24 3.75 -4.98
C VAL A 41 -7.51 2.42 -4.94
N CYS A 42 -6.40 2.28 -5.65
CA CYS A 42 -5.55 1.10 -5.56
C CYS A 42 -4.07 1.48 -5.70
N TYR A 43 -3.25 1.13 -4.71
CA TYR A 43 -1.80 1.31 -4.77
C TYR A 43 -1.07 0.41 -3.79
N GLU A 44 0.21 0.16 -4.05
CA GLU A 44 1.14 -0.50 -3.14
C GLU A 44 2.15 0.54 -2.65
N ALA A 45 2.39 0.60 -1.34
CA ALA A 45 3.29 1.59 -0.75
C ALA A 45 4.03 1.03 0.45
N ARG A 46 5.12 1.67 0.81
CA ARG A 46 5.91 1.38 2.00
C ARG A 46 5.40 2.19 3.18
N ILE A 47 5.30 1.54 4.34
CA ILE A 47 5.07 2.18 5.63
C ILE A 47 6.29 2.03 6.52
N ILE A 48 6.56 3.07 7.30
CA ILE A 48 7.60 3.09 8.32
C ILE A 48 6.97 2.72 9.66
N GLN A 49 7.44 1.64 10.26
CA GLN A 49 7.02 1.19 11.58
C GLN A 49 7.73 1.98 12.69
N LYS A 50 7.28 1.81 13.94
CA LYS A 50 7.87 2.51 15.11
C LYS A 50 9.34 2.15 15.36
N ASP A 51 9.75 0.96 14.94
CA ASP A 51 11.12 0.46 15.01
C ASP A 51 11.97 0.86 13.78
N ASN A 52 11.47 1.79 12.95
CA ASN A 52 12.04 2.19 11.66
C ASN A 52 12.11 1.08 10.60
N SER A 53 11.52 -0.10 10.84
CA SER A 53 11.40 -1.11 9.80
C SER A 53 10.43 -0.65 8.71
N VAL A 54 10.71 -1.07 7.48
CA VAL A 54 9.88 -0.76 6.31
C VAL A 54 9.05 -1.99 5.95
N ARG A 55 7.72 -1.80 5.87
CA ARG A 55 6.81 -2.84 5.40
C ARG A 55 6.05 -2.41 4.16
N TRP A 56 5.77 -3.38 3.29
CA TRP A 56 4.94 -3.15 2.12
C TRP A 56 3.47 -3.37 2.46
N ILE A 57 2.64 -2.43 2.05
CA ILE A 57 1.19 -2.54 2.14
C ILE A 57 0.55 -2.36 0.77
N LYS A 58 -0.61 -2.98 0.61
CA LYS A 58 -1.52 -2.74 -0.49
C LYS A 58 -2.78 -2.08 0.02
N VAL A 59 -3.13 -0.95 -0.58
CA VAL A 59 -4.36 -0.22 -0.27
C VAL A 59 -5.32 -0.42 -1.42
N PHE A 60 -6.54 -0.83 -1.08
CA PHE A 60 -7.64 -0.93 -2.03
C PHE A 60 -8.89 -0.31 -1.41
N GLY A 61 -9.54 0.62 -2.12
CA GLY A 61 -10.76 1.26 -1.67
C GLY A 61 -11.66 1.68 -2.80
N LYS A 62 -12.94 1.88 -2.50
CA LYS A 62 -13.94 2.40 -3.44
C LYS A 62 -14.51 3.70 -2.92
N ILE A 63 -14.69 4.66 -3.82
CA ILE A 63 -15.40 5.90 -3.53
C ILE A 63 -16.90 5.61 -3.58
N VAL A 64 -17.57 5.85 -2.44
CA VAL A 64 -19.02 5.85 -2.34
C VAL A 64 -19.51 7.28 -2.51
N LYS A 65 -20.43 7.46 -3.46
CA LYS A 65 -21.06 8.75 -3.76
C LYS A 65 -22.34 8.91 -2.94
N ASP A 66 -22.66 10.14 -2.57
CA ASP A 66 -23.94 10.49 -1.95
C ASP A 66 -25.09 10.44 -2.98
N GLU A 67 -26.32 10.68 -2.53
CA GLU A 67 -27.52 10.74 -3.38
C GLU A 67 -27.45 11.83 -4.47
N LYS A 68 -26.57 12.81 -4.32
CA LYS A 68 -26.32 13.90 -5.29
C LYS A 68 -25.17 13.58 -6.25
N GLY A 69 -24.56 12.40 -6.14
CA GLY A 69 -23.45 11.95 -6.98
C GLY A 69 -22.08 12.48 -6.56
N ASN A 70 -21.96 13.15 -5.41
CA ASN A 70 -20.69 13.67 -4.91
C ASN A 70 -19.93 12.59 -4.11
N PRO A 71 -18.59 12.53 -4.19
CA PRO A 71 -17.79 11.66 -3.33
C PRO A 71 -18.06 11.93 -1.84
N SER A 72 -18.59 10.94 -1.13
CA SER A 72 -18.95 11.07 0.29
C SER A 72 -17.92 10.40 1.21
N THR A 73 -17.47 9.20 0.83
CA THR A 73 -16.56 8.42 1.66
C THR A 73 -15.81 7.38 0.84
N ILE A 74 -14.63 6.97 1.34
CA ILE A 74 -13.86 5.87 0.78
C ILE A 74 -13.97 4.67 1.73
N PHE A 75 -14.50 3.55 1.25
CA PHE A 75 -14.47 2.28 1.96
C PHE A 75 -13.39 1.39 1.37
N GLY A 76 -12.49 0.87 2.20
CA GLY A 76 -11.37 0.10 1.72
C GLY A 76 -10.71 -0.78 2.76
N VAL A 77 -9.74 -1.53 2.29
CA VAL A 77 -8.89 -2.43 3.07
C VAL A 77 -7.44 -2.07 2.85
N VAL A 78 -6.64 -2.29 3.89
CA VAL A 78 -5.19 -2.22 3.80
C VAL A 78 -4.62 -3.57 4.19
N GLN A 79 -3.88 -4.17 3.26
CA GLN A 79 -3.29 -5.49 3.38
C GLN A 79 -1.78 -5.34 3.59
N ASP A 80 -1.21 -6.10 4.51
CA ASP A 80 0.25 -6.30 4.60
C ASP A 80 0.65 -7.27 3.50
N ILE A 81 1.54 -6.83 2.61
CA ILE A 81 2.07 -7.65 1.51
C ILE A 81 3.60 -7.80 1.62
N HIS A 82 4.18 -7.53 2.80
CA HIS A 82 5.61 -7.58 3.01
C HIS A 82 6.19 -8.96 2.69
N ASP A 83 5.63 -10.02 3.30
CA ASP A 83 6.10 -11.39 3.10
C ASP A 83 6.00 -11.79 1.61
N GLN A 84 4.93 -11.37 0.92
CA GLN A 84 4.77 -11.61 -0.53
C GLN A 84 5.91 -10.97 -1.33
N LYS A 85 6.25 -9.70 -1.04
CA LYS A 85 7.36 -9.00 -1.71
C LYS A 85 8.71 -9.65 -1.41
N GLU A 86 8.95 -10.10 -0.18
CA GLU A 86 10.18 -10.81 0.17
C GLU A 86 10.32 -12.13 -0.62
N PHE A 87 9.23 -12.90 -0.74
CA PHE A 87 9.24 -14.10 -1.57
C PHE A 87 9.46 -13.80 -3.05
N GLU A 88 8.86 -12.74 -3.60
CA GLU A 88 9.07 -12.32 -4.99
C GLU A 88 10.54 -11.94 -5.25
N VAL A 89 11.19 -11.24 -4.31
CA VAL A 89 12.60 -10.86 -4.41
C VAL A 89 13.50 -12.09 -4.35
N GLU A 90 13.27 -13.00 -3.41
CA GLU A 90 14.06 -14.21 -3.28
C GLU A 90 13.92 -15.13 -4.50
N LEU A 91 12.71 -15.24 -5.06
CA LEU A 91 12.48 -16.01 -6.27
C LEU A 91 13.23 -15.41 -7.47
N LYS A 92 13.20 -14.09 -7.63
CA LYS A 92 13.95 -13.40 -8.70
C LYS A 92 15.46 -13.62 -8.56
N ARG A 93 16.00 -13.50 -7.34
CA ARG A 93 17.41 -13.75 -7.05
C ARG A 93 17.83 -15.16 -7.48
N LYS A 94 17.05 -16.18 -7.10
CA LYS A 94 17.32 -17.58 -7.50
C LYS A 94 17.26 -17.78 -9.01
N ILE A 95 16.29 -17.16 -9.69
CA ILE A 95 16.18 -17.24 -11.15
C ILE A 95 17.39 -16.61 -11.83
N GLU A 96 17.85 -15.45 -11.35
CA GLU A 96 19.04 -14.78 -11.88
C GLU A 96 20.31 -15.62 -11.68
N GLU A 97 20.48 -16.21 -10.49
CA GLU A 97 21.59 -17.11 -10.18
C GLU A 97 21.61 -18.33 -11.11
N SER A 98 20.49 -19.04 -11.24
CA SER A 98 20.41 -20.19 -12.15
C SER A 98 20.59 -19.81 -13.63
N THR A 99 20.12 -18.62 -14.03
CA THR A 99 20.32 -18.12 -15.41
C THR A 99 21.79 -17.81 -15.69
N LEU A 100 22.53 -17.31 -14.70
CA LEU A 100 23.97 -17.05 -14.80
C LEU A 100 24.78 -18.35 -14.83
N GLU A 101 24.40 -19.35 -14.05
CA GLU A 101 25.05 -20.67 -14.04
C GLU A 101 24.90 -21.41 -15.38
N LEU A 102 23.72 -21.37 -15.99
CA LEU A 102 23.46 -21.99 -17.30
C LEU A 102 24.18 -21.31 -18.48
N ARG A 103 24.63 -20.06 -18.29
CA ARG A 103 25.38 -19.30 -19.30
C ARG A 103 26.90 -19.49 -19.17
N ARG A 104 27.36 -20.29 -18.23
CA ARG A 104 28.77 -20.56 -17.93
C ARG A 104 29.19 -21.92 -18.46
#